data_AF-A0A7C3BMT8-F1
#
_entry.id   AF-A0A7C3BMT8-F1
#
_cell.length_a   1.000
_cell.length_b   1.000
_cell.length_c   1.000
_cell.angle_alpha   90.00
_cell.angle_beta   90.00
_cell.angle_gamma   90.00
#
_symmetry.space_group_name_H-M   'P 1'
#
loop_
_entity.id
_entity.type
_entity.pdbx_description
1 polymer ?
#
loop_
_entity_poly.entity_id
_entity_poly.type
_entity_poly.pdbx_seq_one_letter_code
_entity_poly.pdbx_strand_id
1 'polypeptide(L)'
;RIRAWGKKVALIINKIDILETEKEIEQIVDFVTANAQTLLGFSPQIFPISARQALRAKEQADAELRAASRFAALEESITATLDETERLRLKLQNPIGVGQRLIAETGQVISGRLGLLAADVQVIREIEEQLASYEQEMQRDFRYRLAEVDNTLHTFEQRGMNYFDETLRLARLFDLLNKQQLQEEFKHKVVANIPQVIEEQVTEIIDWLVAHDLRQWEAVMEHIRERRQEHAPHIVGRVGGSFRYDRDHLLATVGNAARLTLETYDQAAEANQISIALQLAVAETALVEISALGLGALLTTLFTTTALDLTGILAAGALAALGFFVIPARRRKVKRELREKIETMRQELMSALTKQFDRELQRSLRHIREAIAPYTRFVRAERDKLNATQSNLEEIEEQLAGLAAQIREISG
;
A
#
# COMPACT_ATOMS: atom_id res chain seq x y z
N ARG A 1 4.89 29.71 36.46
CA ARG A 1 5.88 30.32 35.52
C ARG A 1 7.34 30.19 36.00
N ILE A 2 7.65 30.17 37.30
CA ILE A 2 9.03 29.99 37.83
C ILE A 2 9.45 28.52 37.99
N ARG A 3 8.51 27.60 38.28
CA ARG A 3 8.76 26.15 38.45
C ARG A 3 9.44 25.44 37.27
N ALA A 4 9.35 25.99 36.05
CA ALA A 4 9.73 25.27 34.83
C ALA A 4 11.20 25.45 34.41
N TRP A 5 12.00 26.24 35.15
CA TRP A 5 13.27 26.78 34.63
C TRP A 5 14.54 26.22 35.26
N GLY A 6 14.48 25.27 36.21
CA GLY A 6 15.69 24.66 36.79
C GLY A 6 16.66 25.66 37.45
N LYS A 7 16.19 26.87 37.78
CA LYS A 7 17.00 27.94 38.37
C LYS A 7 17.05 27.78 39.89
N LYS A 8 18.24 27.99 40.48
CA LYS A 8 18.38 28.13 41.94
C LYS A 8 17.65 29.42 42.38
N VAL A 9 16.78 29.31 43.38
CA VAL A 9 15.98 30.42 43.93
C VAL A 9 16.31 30.59 45.40
N ALA A 10 16.60 31.82 45.83
CA ALA A 10 16.76 32.20 47.23
C ALA A 10 15.68 33.22 47.63
N LEU A 11 15.20 33.13 48.87
CA LEU A 11 14.20 34.04 49.43
C LEU A 11 14.84 34.93 50.49
N ILE A 12 14.55 36.23 50.44
CA ILE A 12 15.09 37.22 51.36
C ILE A 12 13.94 37.78 52.20
N ILE A 13 14.00 37.58 53.51
CA ILE A 13 13.05 38.15 54.47
C ILE A 13 13.71 39.38 55.07
N ASN A 14 13.36 40.55 54.55
CA ASN A 14 13.92 41.81 55.02
C ASN A 14 13.09 42.39 56.18
N LYS A 15 13.72 43.26 56.98
CA LYS A 15 13.16 43.99 58.12
C LYS A 15 13.03 43.19 59.42
N ILE A 16 13.95 42.25 59.66
CA ILE A 16 13.97 41.51 60.95
C ILE A 16 14.20 42.44 62.15
N ASP A 17 14.71 43.65 61.93
CA ASP A 17 14.92 44.68 62.95
C ASP A 17 13.64 45.30 63.52
N ILE A 18 12.47 44.93 62.98
CA ILE A 18 11.15 45.29 63.53
C ILE A 18 10.69 44.25 64.57
N LEU A 19 11.28 43.06 64.55
CA LEU A 19 10.93 41.95 65.44
C LEU A 19 11.71 42.08 66.74
N GLU A 20 11.04 41.82 67.85
CA GLU A 20 11.61 42.08 69.18
C GLU A 20 12.40 40.88 69.71
N THR A 21 12.11 39.67 69.21
CA THR A 21 12.72 38.43 69.70
C THR A 21 13.16 37.49 68.58
N GLU A 22 14.15 36.66 68.87
CA GLU A 22 14.63 35.61 67.96
C GLU A 22 13.51 34.65 67.53
N LYS A 23 12.62 34.33 68.47
CA LYS A 23 11.51 33.41 68.27
C LYS A 23 10.51 33.89 67.21
N GLU A 24 10.32 35.20 67.10
CA GLU A 24 9.47 35.79 66.05
C GLU A 24 10.10 35.65 64.66
N ILE A 25 11.42 35.79 64.58
CA ILE A 25 12.17 35.57 63.33
C ILE A 25 12.02 34.11 62.89
N GLU A 26 12.22 33.15 63.81
CA GLU A 26 12.06 31.71 63.54
C GLU A 26 10.66 31.36 63.04
N GLN A 27 9.61 31.87 63.70
CA GLN A 27 8.22 31.63 63.28
C GLN A 27 7.94 32.11 61.86
N ILE A 28 8.49 33.27 61.48
CA ILE A 28 8.32 33.82 60.13
C ILE A 28 9.11 32.99 59.12
N VAL A 29 10.33 32.56 59.45
CA VAL A 29 11.13 31.68 58.58
C VAL A 29 10.41 30.35 58.35
N ASP A 30 9.87 29.73 59.40
CA ASP A 30 9.12 28.47 59.30
C ASP A 30 7.87 28.63 58.44
N PHE A 31 7.12 29.71 58.65
CA PHE A 31 5.95 30.04 57.85
C PHE A 31 6.31 30.21 56.37
N VAL A 32 7.35 30.97 56.05
CA VAL A 32 7.79 31.17 54.66
C VAL A 32 8.31 29.86 54.06
N THR A 33 9.00 29.03 54.83
CA THR A 33 9.49 27.70 54.41
C THR A 33 8.34 26.78 53.99
N ALA A 34 7.32 26.64 54.85
CA ALA A 34 6.16 25.80 54.57
C ALA A 34 5.38 26.24 53.33
N ASN A 35 5.21 27.56 53.18
CA ASN A 35 4.56 28.14 52.00
C ASN A 35 5.40 27.99 50.72
N ALA A 36 6.72 28.18 50.82
CA ALA A 36 7.62 28.02 49.69
C ALA A 36 7.64 26.57 49.19
N GLN A 37 7.66 25.57 50.09
CA GLN A 37 7.54 24.16 49.72
C GLN A 37 6.24 23.87 48.97
N THR A 38 5.12 24.42 49.43
CA THR A 38 3.79 24.24 48.81
C THR A 38 3.71 24.91 47.42
N LEU A 39 4.27 26.12 47.28
CA LEU A 39 4.19 26.94 46.07
C LEU A 39 5.27 26.61 45.03
N LEU A 40 6.45 26.15 45.42
CA LEU A 40 7.57 25.88 44.52
C LEU A 40 7.82 24.38 44.32
N GLY A 41 7.37 23.53 45.24
CA GLY A 41 7.64 22.08 45.23
C GLY A 41 9.01 21.69 45.80
N PHE A 42 9.79 22.66 46.27
CA PHE A 42 11.08 22.50 46.95
C PHE A 42 11.27 23.62 47.98
N SER A 43 12.19 23.42 48.92
CA SER A 43 12.51 24.39 49.97
C SER A 43 13.72 25.25 49.56
N PRO A 44 13.52 26.52 49.16
CA PRO A 44 14.63 27.42 48.81
C PRO A 44 15.41 27.84 50.06
N GLN A 45 16.65 28.29 49.87
CA GLN A 45 17.43 28.90 50.95
C GLN A 45 16.81 30.26 51.34
N ILE A 46 16.60 30.48 52.64
CA ILE A 46 15.93 31.67 53.18
C ILE A 46 16.92 32.47 54.02
N PHE A 47 16.97 33.78 53.78
CA PHE A 47 17.84 34.72 54.50
C PHE A 47 17.01 35.77 55.25
N PRO A 48 16.84 35.63 56.58
CA PRO A 48 16.31 36.69 57.43
C PRO A 48 17.38 37.78 57.61
N ILE A 49 17.13 39.00 57.13
CA ILE A 49 18.09 40.11 57.15
C ILE A 49 17.46 41.43 57.59
N SER A 50 18.30 42.35 58.07
CA SER A 50 17.97 43.77 58.16
C SER A 50 18.88 44.59 57.24
N ALA A 51 18.35 44.97 56.07
CA ALA A 51 19.10 45.85 55.16
C ALA A 51 19.42 47.21 55.79
N ARG A 52 18.55 47.71 56.69
CA ARG A 52 18.73 48.99 57.39
C ARG A 52 19.91 48.93 58.38
N GLN A 53 19.96 47.90 59.22
CA GLN A 53 21.07 47.72 60.15
C GLN A 53 22.37 47.42 59.40
N ALA A 54 22.31 46.63 58.32
CA ALA A 54 23.47 46.33 57.49
C ALA A 54 24.10 47.59 56.85
N LEU A 55 23.27 48.52 56.37
CA LEU A 55 23.75 49.78 55.80
C LEU A 55 24.40 50.66 56.88
N ARG A 56 23.74 50.83 58.04
CA ARG A 56 24.28 51.60 59.18
C ARG A 56 25.61 51.01 59.68
N ALA A 57 25.68 49.68 59.78
CA ALA A 57 26.90 48.98 60.16
C ALA A 57 28.07 49.27 59.21
N LYS A 58 27.80 49.39 57.89
CA LYS A 58 28.81 49.76 56.88
C LYS A 58 29.23 51.22 56.97
N GLU A 59 28.30 52.14 57.22
CA GLU A 59 28.57 53.58 57.33
C GLU A 59 29.33 53.94 58.61
N GLN A 60 29.06 53.22 59.71
CA GLN A 60 29.59 53.52 61.05
C GLN A 60 30.72 52.58 61.48
N ALA A 61 31.08 51.60 60.65
CA ALA A 61 32.02 50.52 60.96
C ALA A 61 31.69 49.77 62.27
N ASP A 62 30.39 49.59 62.54
CA ASP A 62 29.87 48.96 63.76
C ASP A 62 29.74 47.44 63.60
N ALA A 63 30.52 46.69 64.40
CA ALA A 63 30.56 45.24 64.38
C ALA A 63 29.31 44.58 64.97
N GLU A 64 28.66 45.21 65.96
CA GLU A 64 27.46 44.67 66.61
C GLU A 64 26.25 44.79 65.68
N LEU A 65 26.08 45.95 65.03
CA LEU A 65 25.04 46.13 64.02
C LEU A 65 25.27 45.22 62.80
N ARG A 66 26.53 44.94 62.44
CA ARG A 66 26.86 44.01 61.36
C ARG A 66 26.39 42.60 61.69
N ALA A 67 26.65 42.12 62.90
CA ALA A 67 26.20 40.80 63.36
C ALA A 67 24.66 40.73 63.48
N ALA A 68 24.04 41.73 64.10
CA ALA A 68 22.58 41.80 64.28
C ALA A 68 21.81 41.80 62.95
N SER A 69 22.37 42.44 61.91
CA SER A 69 21.73 42.52 60.60
C SER A 69 21.61 41.19 59.84
N ARG A 70 22.40 40.16 60.23
CA ARG A 70 22.56 38.86 59.54
C ARG A 70 22.95 38.93 58.07
N PHE A 71 23.32 40.11 57.60
CA PHE A 71 23.57 40.35 56.19
C PHE A 71 24.81 39.62 55.68
N ALA A 72 25.76 39.32 56.56
CA ALA A 72 26.99 38.58 56.23
C ALA A 72 26.70 37.19 55.64
N ALA A 73 25.72 36.45 56.18
CA ALA A 73 25.37 35.12 55.67
C ALA A 73 24.78 35.17 54.24
N LEU A 74 24.05 36.25 53.92
CA LEU A 74 23.56 36.50 52.56
C LEU A 74 24.71 36.89 51.63
N GLU A 75 25.62 37.78 52.07
CA GLU A 75 26.79 38.17 51.27
C GLU A 75 27.70 36.98 50.97
N GLU A 76 27.98 36.15 51.98
CA GLU A 76 28.77 34.94 51.85
C GLU A 76 28.09 33.93 50.92
N SER A 77 26.79 33.69 51.09
CA SER A 77 26.04 32.83 50.19
C SER A 77 26.04 33.35 48.75
N ILE A 78 25.85 34.65 48.54
CA ILE A 78 25.89 35.26 47.20
C ILE A 78 27.29 35.11 46.61
N THR A 79 28.34 35.38 47.38
CA THR A 79 29.74 35.31 46.91
C THR A 79 30.15 33.87 46.59
N ALA A 80 29.83 32.92 47.47
CA ALA A 80 30.11 31.50 47.28
C ALA A 80 29.27 30.89 46.14
N THR A 81 28.03 31.34 45.94
CA THR A 81 27.16 30.86 44.84
C THR A 81 27.48 31.54 43.50
N LEU A 82 28.12 32.71 43.52
CA LEU A 82 28.52 33.47 42.33
C LEU A 82 30.02 33.39 42.02
N ASP A 83 30.72 32.45 42.65
CA ASP A 83 32.10 32.12 42.30
C ASP A 83 32.21 31.85 40.79
N GLU A 84 33.33 32.22 40.19
CA GLU A 84 33.51 32.27 38.73
C GLU A 84 33.17 30.93 38.07
N THR A 85 33.50 29.84 38.76
CA THR A 85 33.20 28.44 38.41
C THR A 85 31.69 28.13 38.43
N GLU A 86 30.96 28.57 39.45
CA GLU A 86 29.52 28.30 39.59
C GLU A 86 28.70 29.15 38.61
N ARG A 87 29.16 30.37 38.31
CA ARG A 87 28.60 31.23 37.27
C ARG A 87 28.80 30.64 35.87
N LEU A 88 29.99 30.07 35.60
CA LEU A 88 30.26 29.34 34.37
C LEU A 88 29.34 28.12 34.24
N ARG A 89 29.21 27.32 35.31
CA ARG A 89 28.31 26.14 35.37
C ARG A 89 26.87 26.50 35.03
N LEU A 90 26.33 27.54 35.67
CA LEU A 90 24.95 28.00 35.41
C LEU A 90 24.75 28.50 33.98
N LYS A 91 25.74 29.19 33.40
CA LYS A 91 25.68 29.65 32.01
C LYS A 91 25.69 28.50 31.01
N LEU A 92 26.40 27.41 31.29
CA LEU A 92 26.48 26.24 30.42
C LEU A 92 25.29 25.27 30.58
N GLN A 93 24.73 25.17 31.79
CA GLN A 93 23.55 24.32 32.05
C GLN A 93 22.28 24.81 31.35
N ASN A 94 22.11 26.13 31.20
CA ASN A 94 20.89 26.69 30.63
C ASN A 94 20.70 26.30 29.14
N PRO A 95 21.69 26.42 28.24
CA PRO A 95 21.61 25.88 26.88
C PRO A 95 21.34 24.38 26.81
N ILE A 96 21.95 23.58 27.70
CA ILE A 96 21.72 22.12 27.75
C ILE A 96 20.26 21.82 28.10
N GLY A 97 19.71 22.49 29.11
CA GLY A 97 18.31 22.31 29.49
C GLY A 97 17.33 22.71 28.38
N VAL A 98 17.67 23.75 27.60
CA VAL A 98 16.90 24.12 26.39
C VAL A 98 17.00 23.03 25.32
N GLY A 99 18.21 22.50 25.07
CA GLY A 99 18.43 21.40 24.12
C GLY A 99 17.64 20.15 24.49
N GLN A 100 17.72 19.69 25.74
CA GLN A 100 16.99 18.53 26.24
C GLN A 100 15.47 18.69 26.09
N ARG A 101 14.95 19.90 26.35
CA ARG A 101 13.53 20.18 26.15
C ARG A 101 13.13 20.11 24.67
N LEU A 102 13.94 20.69 23.78
CA LEU A 102 13.69 20.65 22.33
C LEU A 102 13.74 19.21 21.80
N ILE A 103 14.67 18.40 22.29
CA ILE A 103 14.75 16.97 21.96
C ILE A 103 13.47 16.25 22.41
N ALA A 104 13.06 16.43 23.66
CA ALA A 104 11.84 15.79 24.18
C ALA A 104 10.58 16.20 23.41
N GLU A 105 10.41 17.51 23.11
CA GLU A 105 9.27 18.01 22.32
C GLU A 105 9.31 17.47 20.88
N THR A 106 10.49 17.39 20.25
CA THR A 106 10.65 16.86 18.89
C THR A 106 10.44 15.35 18.85
N GLY A 107 10.93 14.61 19.85
CA GLY A 107 10.76 13.17 20.00
C GLY A 107 9.29 12.76 20.13
N GLN A 108 8.47 13.55 20.86
CA GLN A 108 7.02 13.36 20.91
C GLN A 108 6.36 13.53 19.54
N VAL A 109 6.78 14.54 18.77
CA VAL A 109 6.25 14.77 17.40
C VAL A 109 6.61 13.61 16.47
N ILE A 110 7.86 13.15 16.50
CA ILE A 110 8.34 12.04 15.67
C ILE A 110 7.61 10.75 16.03
N SER A 111 7.52 10.41 17.33
CA SER A 111 6.82 9.22 17.80
C SER A 111 5.35 9.22 17.37
N GLY A 112 4.67 10.36 17.45
CA GLY A 112 3.29 10.50 16.98
C GLY A 112 3.15 10.29 15.46
N ARG A 113 4.10 10.77 14.65
CA ARG A 113 4.09 10.55 13.20
C ARG A 113 4.42 9.12 12.82
N LEU A 114 5.41 8.49 13.48
CA LEU A 114 5.75 7.08 13.29
C LEU A 114 4.56 6.18 13.65
N GLY A 115 3.81 6.50 14.71
CA GLY A 115 2.58 5.78 15.05
C GLY A 115 1.51 5.84 13.94
N LEU A 116 1.31 7.01 13.32
CA LEU A 116 0.40 7.15 12.17
C LEU A 116 0.90 6.36 10.96
N LEU A 117 2.19 6.47 10.62
CA LEU A 117 2.80 5.77 9.50
C LEU A 117 2.83 4.26 9.70
N ALA A 118 2.97 3.76 10.93
CA ALA A 118 3.00 2.33 11.21
C ALA A 118 1.70 1.65 10.74
N ALA A 119 0.56 2.28 11.01
CA ALA A 119 -0.73 1.77 10.55
C ALA A 119 -0.96 2.02 9.04
N ASP A 120 -0.40 3.08 8.45
CA ASP A 120 -0.39 3.24 6.98
C ASP A 120 0.44 2.15 6.28
N VAL A 121 1.59 1.77 6.85
CA VAL A 121 2.42 0.65 6.37
C VAL A 121 1.69 -0.68 6.51
N GLN A 122 0.86 -0.85 7.53
CA GLN A 122 0.05 -2.05 7.72
C GLN A 122 -1.02 -2.17 6.63
N VAL A 123 -1.77 -1.10 6.36
CA VAL A 123 -2.76 -1.03 5.28
C VAL A 123 -2.13 -1.34 3.92
N ILE A 124 -0.95 -0.79 3.61
CA ILE A 124 -0.26 -1.09 2.35
C ILE A 124 0.11 -2.58 2.25
N ARG A 125 0.52 -3.21 3.36
CA ARG A 125 0.82 -4.65 3.37
C ARG A 125 -0.41 -5.49 3.13
N GLU A 126 -1.53 -5.17 3.78
CA GLU A 126 -2.80 -5.86 3.59
C GLU A 126 -3.28 -5.77 2.14
N ILE A 127 -3.14 -4.60 1.50
CA ILE A 127 -3.46 -4.43 0.07
C ILE A 127 -2.60 -5.34 -0.81
N GLU A 128 -1.29 -5.41 -0.58
CA GLU A 128 -0.40 -6.28 -1.37
C GLU A 128 -0.71 -7.77 -1.16
N GLU A 129 -1.03 -8.19 0.08
CA GLU A 129 -1.45 -9.55 0.40
C GLU A 129 -2.79 -9.91 -0.27
N GLN A 130 -3.74 -8.97 -0.29
CA GLN A 130 -5.01 -9.13 -0.98
C GLN A 130 -4.81 -9.24 -2.49
N LEU A 131 -3.93 -8.43 -3.10
CA LEU A 131 -3.63 -8.50 -4.53
C LEU A 131 -2.97 -9.84 -4.92
N ALA A 132 -2.08 -10.37 -4.06
CA ALA A 132 -1.49 -11.69 -4.28
C ALA A 132 -2.54 -12.81 -4.18
N SER A 133 -3.47 -12.69 -3.23
CA SER A 133 -4.56 -13.66 -3.06
C SER A 133 -5.53 -13.62 -4.25
N TYR A 134 -5.88 -12.42 -4.71
CA TYR A 134 -6.68 -12.17 -5.90
C TYR A 134 -6.05 -12.79 -7.16
N GLU A 135 -4.74 -12.61 -7.36
CA GLU A 135 -4.03 -13.22 -8.49
C GLU A 135 -4.16 -14.75 -8.50
N GLN A 136 -3.99 -15.39 -7.34
CA GLN A 136 -4.12 -16.85 -7.21
C GLN A 136 -5.55 -17.35 -7.43
N GLU A 137 -6.53 -16.61 -6.91
CA GLU A 137 -7.95 -16.90 -7.10
C GLU A 137 -8.34 -16.80 -8.57
N MET A 138 -7.97 -15.72 -9.24
CA MET A 138 -8.23 -15.52 -10.67
C MET A 138 -7.62 -16.64 -11.51
N GLN A 139 -6.36 -17.02 -11.25
CA GLN A 139 -5.72 -18.12 -11.96
C GLN A 139 -6.43 -19.46 -11.75
N ARG A 140 -6.89 -19.73 -10.52
CA ARG A 140 -7.62 -20.96 -10.21
C ARG A 140 -8.96 -20.99 -10.94
N ASP A 141 -9.70 -19.91 -10.87
CA ASP A 141 -11.05 -19.82 -11.43
C ASP A 141 -11.03 -19.82 -12.96
N PHE A 142 -10.03 -19.16 -13.57
CA PHE A 142 -9.78 -19.24 -15.01
C PHE A 142 -9.55 -20.67 -15.49
N ARG A 143 -8.82 -21.51 -14.72
CA ARG A 143 -8.63 -22.93 -15.09
C ARG A 143 -9.94 -23.71 -15.15
N TYR A 144 -10.90 -23.44 -14.27
CA TYR A 144 -12.20 -24.11 -14.32
C TYR A 144 -12.98 -23.72 -15.57
N ARG A 145 -12.98 -22.43 -15.92
CA ARG A 145 -13.63 -21.93 -17.14
C ARG A 145 -12.96 -22.43 -18.41
N LEU A 146 -11.63 -22.48 -18.42
CA LEU A 146 -10.85 -23.02 -19.53
C LEU A 146 -11.13 -24.52 -19.74
N ALA A 147 -11.32 -25.29 -18.66
CA ALA A 147 -11.69 -26.69 -18.74
C ALA A 147 -13.09 -26.91 -19.35
N GLU A 148 -13.99 -25.95 -19.21
CA GLU A 148 -15.31 -26.01 -19.84
C GLU A 148 -15.23 -25.88 -21.36
N VAL A 149 -14.42 -24.93 -21.84
CA VAL A 149 -14.09 -24.78 -23.27
C VAL A 149 -13.40 -26.03 -23.80
N ASP A 150 -12.45 -26.58 -23.05
CA ASP A 150 -11.74 -27.82 -23.38
C ASP A 150 -12.72 -28.99 -23.59
N ASN A 151 -13.69 -29.14 -22.68
CA ASN A 151 -14.69 -30.20 -22.74
C ASN A 151 -15.64 -30.06 -23.94
N THR A 152 -15.99 -28.83 -24.33
CA THR A 152 -16.75 -28.57 -25.56
C THR A 152 -15.99 -29.04 -26.81
N LEU A 153 -14.68 -28.81 -26.87
CA LEU A 153 -13.83 -29.26 -27.97
C LEU A 153 -13.65 -30.79 -28.01
N HIS A 154 -13.53 -31.44 -26.85
CA HIS A 154 -13.56 -32.90 -26.76
C HIS A 154 -14.87 -33.48 -27.26
N THR A 155 -15.99 -32.86 -26.91
CA THR A 155 -17.33 -33.26 -27.39
C THR A 155 -17.43 -33.13 -28.91
N PHE A 156 -16.86 -32.07 -29.48
CA PHE A 156 -16.77 -31.89 -30.93
C PHE A 156 -15.93 -33.00 -31.59
N GLU A 157 -14.78 -33.36 -31.03
CA GLU A 157 -13.96 -34.48 -31.52
C GLU A 157 -14.76 -35.79 -31.52
N GLN A 158 -15.42 -36.11 -30.41
CA GLN A 158 -16.21 -37.34 -30.25
C GLN A 158 -17.38 -37.40 -31.25
N ARG A 159 -18.12 -36.30 -31.44
CA ARG A 159 -19.19 -36.22 -32.44
C ARG A 159 -18.66 -36.49 -33.85
N GLY A 160 -17.50 -35.94 -34.19
CA GLY A 160 -16.87 -36.17 -35.50
C GLY A 160 -16.40 -37.60 -35.68
N MET A 161 -15.82 -38.21 -34.63
CA MET A 161 -15.42 -39.62 -34.66
C MET A 161 -16.62 -40.56 -34.86
N ASN A 162 -17.73 -40.30 -34.15
CA ASN A 162 -18.95 -41.10 -34.23
C ASN A 162 -19.62 -40.96 -35.60
N TYR A 163 -19.69 -39.74 -36.16
CA TYR A 163 -20.22 -39.52 -37.51
C TYR A 163 -19.44 -40.32 -38.57
N PHE A 164 -18.11 -40.26 -38.54
CA PHE A 164 -17.30 -41.07 -39.45
C PHE A 164 -17.43 -42.58 -39.18
N ASP A 165 -17.82 -42.99 -37.97
CA ASP A 165 -18.04 -44.40 -37.66
C ASP A 165 -19.36 -44.96 -38.18
N GLU A 166 -20.42 -44.16 -38.13
CA GLU A 166 -21.79 -44.53 -38.50
C GLU A 166 -22.05 -44.29 -39.99
N THR A 167 -21.73 -43.09 -40.49
CA THR A 167 -22.04 -42.67 -41.86
C THR A 167 -21.18 -43.42 -42.89
N LEU A 168 -19.88 -43.61 -42.63
CA LEU A 168 -19.00 -44.39 -43.53
C LEU A 168 -19.19 -45.91 -43.41
N ARG A 169 -19.98 -46.39 -42.44
CA ARG A 169 -20.34 -47.81 -42.29
C ARG A 169 -21.65 -48.15 -43.01
N LEU A 170 -22.58 -47.19 -43.10
CA LEU A 170 -23.93 -47.39 -43.60
C LEU A 170 -24.17 -46.83 -45.00
N ALA A 171 -23.37 -45.86 -45.45
CA ALA A 171 -23.49 -45.28 -46.78
C ALA A 171 -23.34 -46.38 -47.84
N ARG A 172 -24.44 -46.69 -48.52
CA ARG A 172 -24.40 -47.46 -49.76
C ARG A 172 -23.60 -46.61 -50.74
N LEU A 173 -22.72 -47.24 -51.52
CA LEU A 173 -21.71 -46.65 -52.41
C LEU A 173 -22.12 -45.39 -53.23
N PHE A 174 -23.42 -45.12 -53.39
CA PHE A 174 -23.98 -43.99 -54.12
C PHE A 174 -24.15 -42.70 -53.30
N ASP A 175 -24.36 -42.77 -51.98
CA ASP A 175 -24.59 -41.56 -51.15
C ASP A 175 -23.32 -40.70 -51.01
N LEU A 176 -22.14 -41.32 -51.14
CA LEU A 176 -20.85 -40.65 -51.14
C LEU A 176 -20.57 -39.85 -52.42
N LEU A 177 -21.38 -40.03 -53.48
CA LEU A 177 -21.29 -39.22 -54.70
C LEU A 177 -21.93 -37.85 -54.51
N ASN A 178 -22.80 -37.67 -53.51
CA ASN A 178 -23.42 -36.39 -53.19
C ASN A 178 -22.65 -35.65 -52.08
N LYS A 179 -21.53 -35.03 -52.48
CA LYS A 179 -20.66 -34.25 -51.59
C LYS A 179 -21.42 -33.16 -50.82
N GLN A 180 -22.39 -32.50 -51.44
CA GLN A 180 -23.20 -31.46 -50.78
C GLN A 180 -24.02 -32.03 -49.62
N GLN A 181 -24.65 -33.18 -49.81
CA GLN A 181 -25.47 -33.80 -48.78
C GLN A 181 -24.62 -34.25 -47.58
N LEU A 182 -23.44 -34.84 -47.81
CA LEU A 182 -22.52 -35.25 -46.74
C LEU A 182 -21.97 -34.04 -45.96
N GLN A 183 -21.75 -32.90 -46.64
CA GLN A 183 -21.30 -31.66 -46.00
C GLN A 183 -22.39 -31.05 -45.11
N GLU A 184 -23.62 -30.96 -45.60
CA GLU A 184 -24.75 -30.47 -44.79
C GLU A 184 -25.03 -31.40 -43.61
N GLU A 185 -24.94 -32.72 -43.79
CA GLU A 185 -25.14 -33.66 -42.69
C GLU A 185 -24.04 -33.53 -41.62
N PHE A 186 -22.78 -33.35 -42.02
CA PHE A 186 -21.68 -33.07 -41.08
C PHE A 186 -21.89 -31.75 -40.32
N LYS A 187 -22.39 -30.71 -41.00
CA LYS A 187 -22.78 -29.42 -40.37
C LYS A 187 -23.77 -29.64 -39.24
N HIS A 188 -24.85 -30.33 -39.54
CA HIS A 188 -25.95 -30.51 -38.61
C HIS A 188 -25.62 -31.50 -37.50
N LYS A 189 -24.90 -32.60 -37.79
CA LYS A 189 -24.64 -33.67 -36.81
C LYS A 189 -23.39 -33.47 -35.97
N VAL A 190 -22.33 -32.87 -36.53
CA VAL A 190 -21.03 -32.77 -35.85
C VAL A 190 -20.76 -31.36 -35.35
N VAL A 191 -20.97 -30.38 -36.22
CA VAL A 191 -20.58 -28.99 -35.96
C VAL A 191 -21.64 -28.22 -35.18
N ALA A 192 -22.92 -28.55 -35.36
CA ALA A 192 -24.04 -27.76 -34.85
C ALA A 192 -23.85 -27.34 -33.38
N ASN A 193 -24.08 -26.05 -33.14
CA ASN A 193 -24.04 -25.34 -31.85
C ASN A 193 -22.64 -25.24 -31.19
N ILE A 194 -21.62 -25.95 -31.65
CA ILE A 194 -20.27 -25.91 -31.03
C ILE A 194 -19.68 -24.49 -31.03
N PRO A 195 -19.67 -23.74 -32.14
CA PRO A 195 -19.12 -22.38 -32.14
C PRO A 195 -19.88 -21.44 -31.24
N GLN A 196 -21.21 -21.52 -31.24
CA GLN A 196 -22.05 -20.69 -30.39
C GLN A 196 -21.74 -20.95 -28.92
N VAL A 197 -21.62 -22.22 -28.53
CA VAL A 197 -21.28 -22.60 -27.15
C VAL A 197 -19.87 -22.12 -26.77
N ILE A 198 -18.87 -22.24 -27.66
CA ILE A 198 -17.52 -21.74 -27.39
C ILE A 198 -17.52 -20.21 -27.26
N GLU A 199 -18.23 -19.52 -28.15
CA GLU A 199 -18.35 -18.05 -28.12
C GLU A 199 -19.04 -17.57 -26.83
N GLU A 200 -20.10 -18.25 -26.41
CA GLU A 200 -20.80 -17.99 -25.14
C GLU A 200 -19.86 -18.21 -23.94
N GLN A 201 -19.13 -19.32 -23.90
CA GLN A 201 -18.16 -19.62 -22.83
C GLN A 201 -17.01 -18.61 -22.77
N VAL A 202 -16.50 -18.19 -23.93
CA VAL A 202 -15.45 -17.16 -24.00
C VAL A 202 -15.99 -15.80 -23.55
N THR A 203 -17.21 -15.44 -23.96
CA THR A 203 -17.87 -14.21 -23.50
C THR A 203 -18.05 -14.24 -21.98
N GLU A 204 -18.46 -15.37 -21.41
CA GLU A 204 -18.60 -15.53 -19.97
C GLU A 204 -17.26 -15.38 -19.23
N ILE A 205 -16.15 -15.88 -19.79
CA ILE A 205 -14.80 -15.66 -19.24
C ILE A 205 -14.47 -14.17 -19.22
N ILE A 206 -14.75 -13.46 -20.31
CA ILE A 206 -14.46 -12.02 -20.43
C ILE A 206 -15.31 -11.24 -19.44
N ASP A 207 -16.62 -11.48 -19.40
CA ASP A 207 -17.54 -10.81 -18.48
C ASP A 207 -17.14 -11.05 -17.01
N TRP A 208 -16.78 -12.30 -16.68
CA TRP A 208 -16.28 -12.66 -15.35
C TRP A 208 -14.98 -11.92 -14.99
N LEU A 209 -14.03 -11.83 -15.93
CA LEU A 209 -12.75 -11.15 -15.75
C LEU A 209 -12.95 -9.65 -15.48
N VAL A 210 -13.72 -8.98 -16.34
CA VAL A 210 -14.02 -7.54 -16.23
C VAL A 210 -14.77 -7.25 -14.91
N ALA A 211 -15.74 -8.08 -14.55
CA ALA A 211 -16.49 -7.89 -13.30
C ALA A 211 -15.61 -8.08 -12.05
N HIS A 212 -14.65 -9.00 -12.07
CA HIS A 212 -13.70 -9.19 -10.96
C HIS A 212 -12.68 -8.06 -10.85
N ASP A 213 -12.16 -7.59 -11.99
CA ASP A 213 -11.25 -6.44 -12.04
C ASP A 213 -11.88 -5.20 -11.38
N LEU A 214 -13.11 -4.85 -11.77
CA LEU A 214 -13.83 -3.72 -11.20
C LEU A 214 -14.03 -3.86 -9.68
N ARG A 215 -14.51 -5.03 -9.22
CA ARG A 215 -14.71 -5.27 -7.78
C ARG A 215 -13.41 -5.18 -6.99
N GLN A 216 -12.32 -5.71 -7.53
CA GLN A 216 -11.03 -5.68 -6.86
C GLN A 216 -10.49 -4.25 -6.77
N TRP A 217 -10.68 -3.45 -7.83
CA TRP A 217 -10.38 -2.02 -7.81
C TRP A 217 -11.18 -1.28 -6.73
N GLU A 218 -12.50 -1.51 -6.65
CA GLU A 218 -13.37 -0.91 -5.63
C GLU A 218 -12.93 -1.26 -4.21
N ALA A 219 -12.61 -2.54 -3.96
CA ALA A 219 -12.19 -3.02 -2.64
C ALA A 219 -10.89 -2.35 -2.17
N VAL A 220 -9.88 -2.24 -3.04
CA VAL A 220 -8.61 -1.57 -2.70
C VAL A 220 -8.83 -0.08 -2.41
N MET A 221 -9.68 0.57 -3.20
CA MET A 221 -9.95 2.00 -3.04
C MET A 221 -10.78 2.31 -1.79
N GLU A 222 -11.69 1.42 -1.42
CA GLU A 222 -12.44 1.54 -0.17
C GLU A 222 -11.48 1.46 1.04
N HIS A 223 -10.53 0.53 1.05
CA HIS A 223 -9.54 0.40 2.12
C HIS A 223 -8.72 1.69 2.32
N ILE A 224 -8.33 2.34 1.22
CA ILE A 224 -7.63 3.63 1.24
C ILE A 224 -8.54 4.77 1.73
N ARG A 225 -9.83 4.72 1.37
CA ARG A 225 -10.81 5.74 1.75
C ARG A 225 -11.15 5.67 3.23
N GLU A 226 -11.40 4.48 3.77
CA GLU A 226 -11.64 4.26 5.20
C GLU A 226 -10.46 4.79 6.01
N ARG A 227 -9.23 4.56 5.54
CA ARG A 227 -8.00 5.04 6.18
C ARG A 227 -7.90 6.56 6.26
N ARG A 228 -8.48 7.29 5.30
CA ARG A 228 -8.58 8.75 5.34
C ARG A 228 -9.56 9.21 6.41
N GLN A 229 -10.70 8.53 6.54
CA GLN A 229 -11.77 8.92 7.46
C GLN A 229 -11.41 8.68 8.93
N GLU A 230 -10.71 7.58 9.22
CA GLU A 230 -10.32 7.19 10.58
C GLU A 230 -9.44 8.25 11.29
N HIS A 231 -8.61 8.98 10.54
CA HIS A 231 -7.68 9.98 11.08
C HIS A 231 -8.06 11.44 10.77
N ALA A 232 -9.29 11.66 10.29
CA ALA A 232 -9.77 12.97 9.86
C ALA A 232 -10.03 14.00 10.98
N PRO A 233 -10.30 13.67 12.26
CA PRO A 233 -10.56 14.72 13.24
C PRO A 233 -9.41 14.85 14.25
N HIS A 234 -8.73 16.01 14.22
CA HIS A 234 -8.39 16.90 15.35
C HIS A 234 -7.02 17.60 15.20
N ILE A 235 -7.05 18.92 15.47
CA ILE A 235 -5.95 19.85 15.81
C ILE A 235 -5.27 20.60 14.64
N VAL A 236 -5.85 21.76 14.34
CA VAL A 236 -5.14 22.92 13.78
C VAL A 236 -4.22 23.50 14.86
N GLY A 237 -2.91 23.64 14.59
CA GLY A 237 -2.04 24.51 15.41
C GLY A 237 -0.80 23.90 16.10
N ARG A 238 -0.20 22.80 15.62
CA ARG A 238 1.15 22.38 16.05
C ARG A 238 2.13 22.29 14.88
N VAL A 239 3.39 22.64 15.17
CA VAL A 239 4.56 22.51 14.29
C VAL A 239 4.57 21.10 13.69
N GLY A 240 4.27 20.99 12.39
CA GLY A 240 4.06 19.70 11.71
C GLY A 240 2.89 19.61 10.72
N GLY A 241 2.27 20.74 10.37
CA GLY A 241 1.15 20.79 9.42
C GLY A 241 1.47 20.25 8.01
N SER A 242 2.72 20.34 7.54
CA SER A 242 3.09 19.85 6.20
C SER A 242 2.92 18.34 6.06
N PHE A 243 3.36 17.54 7.04
CA PHE A 243 3.25 16.07 6.97
C PHE A 243 1.79 15.60 6.80
N ARG A 244 0.87 16.14 7.62
CA ARG A 244 -0.55 15.76 7.53
C ARG A 244 -1.19 16.28 6.25
N TYR A 245 -0.85 17.50 5.85
CA TYR A 245 -1.32 18.07 4.58
C TYR A 245 -0.87 17.24 3.37
N ASP A 246 0.42 16.89 3.30
CA ASP A 246 1.00 16.09 2.21
C ASP A 246 0.36 14.70 2.16
N ARG A 247 0.18 14.06 3.32
CA ARG A 247 -0.52 12.79 3.45
C ARG A 247 -1.97 12.87 2.97
N ASP A 248 -2.74 13.85 3.44
CA ASP A 248 -4.16 14.00 3.11
C ASP A 248 -4.36 14.37 1.63
N HIS A 249 -3.46 15.18 1.07
CA HIS A 249 -3.44 15.51 -0.34
C HIS A 249 -3.17 14.28 -1.22
N LEU A 250 -2.22 13.43 -0.83
CA LEU A 250 -1.94 12.18 -1.54
C LEU A 250 -3.11 11.20 -1.48
N LEU A 251 -3.71 11.02 -0.30
CA LEU A 251 -4.92 10.19 -0.15
C LEU A 251 -6.10 10.73 -0.97
N ALA A 252 -6.25 12.06 -1.04
CA ALA A 252 -7.27 12.69 -1.88
C ALA A 252 -7.00 12.51 -3.37
N THR A 253 -5.73 12.57 -3.80
CA THR A 253 -5.34 12.36 -5.20
C THR A 253 -5.61 10.92 -5.63
N VAL A 254 -5.26 9.93 -4.79
CA VAL A 254 -5.58 8.52 -5.04
C VAL A 254 -7.10 8.30 -5.09
N GLY A 255 -7.85 8.85 -4.13
CA GLY A 255 -9.31 8.75 -4.12
C GLY A 255 -10.00 9.44 -5.30
N ASN A 256 -9.45 10.54 -5.81
CA ASN A 256 -9.97 11.21 -7.00
C ASN A 256 -9.64 10.43 -8.29
N ALA A 257 -8.42 9.88 -8.39
CA ALA A 257 -8.06 8.99 -9.49
C ALA A 257 -8.98 7.76 -9.54
N ALA A 258 -9.27 7.17 -8.36
CA ALA A 258 -10.22 6.07 -8.23
C ALA A 258 -11.61 6.43 -8.76
N ARG A 259 -12.12 7.60 -8.37
CA ARG A 259 -13.44 8.08 -8.83
C ARG A 259 -13.46 8.30 -10.32
N LEU A 260 -12.43 8.96 -10.88
CA LEU A 260 -12.34 9.21 -12.31
C LEU A 260 -12.32 7.89 -13.09
N THR A 261 -11.52 6.91 -12.66
CA THR A 261 -11.49 5.58 -13.28
C THR A 261 -12.88 4.95 -13.28
N LEU A 262 -13.56 4.91 -12.13
CA LEU A 262 -14.91 4.35 -12.01
C LEU A 262 -15.96 5.09 -12.86
N GLU A 263 -15.91 6.42 -12.91
CA GLU A 263 -16.82 7.25 -13.73
C GLU A 263 -16.61 7.01 -15.23
N THR A 264 -15.37 6.71 -15.65
CA THR A 264 -15.03 6.43 -17.05
C THR A 264 -15.09 4.94 -17.41
N TYR A 265 -15.30 4.05 -16.43
CA TYR A 265 -15.28 2.61 -16.65
C TYR A 265 -16.60 2.15 -17.26
N ASP A 266 -16.54 1.66 -18.49
CA ASP A 266 -17.66 1.02 -19.17
C ASP A 266 -17.34 -0.47 -19.33
N GLN A 267 -18.05 -1.29 -18.55
CA GLN A 267 -17.89 -2.75 -18.54
C GLN A 267 -18.08 -3.35 -19.94
N ALA A 268 -19.03 -2.84 -20.73
CA ALA A 268 -19.28 -3.34 -22.08
C ALA A 268 -18.17 -2.94 -23.05
N ALA A 269 -17.62 -1.73 -22.90
CA ALA A 269 -16.49 -1.28 -23.71
C ALA A 269 -15.22 -2.09 -23.40
N GLU A 270 -14.95 -2.40 -22.14
CA GLU A 270 -13.79 -3.19 -21.73
C GLU A 270 -13.91 -4.65 -22.20
N ALA A 271 -15.09 -5.26 -22.03
CA ALA A 271 -15.36 -6.60 -22.55
C ALA A 271 -15.17 -6.68 -24.08
N ASN A 272 -15.59 -5.64 -24.81
CA ASN A 272 -15.38 -5.54 -26.26
C ASN A 272 -13.89 -5.39 -26.62
N GLN A 273 -13.10 -4.60 -25.87
CA GLN A 273 -11.66 -4.48 -26.10
C GLN A 273 -10.94 -5.82 -25.91
N ILE A 274 -11.26 -6.55 -24.83
CA ILE A 274 -10.69 -7.88 -24.57
C ILE A 274 -11.10 -8.85 -25.68
N SER A 275 -12.35 -8.79 -26.13
CA SER A 275 -12.84 -9.60 -27.25
C SER A 275 -12.04 -9.34 -28.54
N ILE A 276 -11.80 -8.07 -28.89
CA ILE A 276 -10.99 -7.68 -30.06
C ILE A 276 -9.54 -8.16 -29.91
N ALA A 277 -8.94 -7.97 -28.74
CA ALA A 277 -7.56 -8.42 -28.48
C ALA A 277 -7.43 -9.95 -28.58
N LEU A 278 -8.42 -10.69 -28.09
CA LEU A 278 -8.48 -12.14 -28.24
C LEU A 278 -8.63 -12.55 -29.71
N GLN A 279 -9.50 -11.88 -30.48
CA GLN A 279 -9.65 -12.13 -31.92
C GLN A 279 -8.32 -11.92 -32.67
N LEU A 280 -7.57 -10.87 -32.33
CA LEU A 280 -6.25 -10.60 -32.89
C LEU A 280 -5.22 -11.65 -32.48
N ALA A 281 -5.20 -12.08 -31.22
CA ALA A 281 -4.28 -13.11 -30.75
C ALA A 281 -4.50 -14.46 -31.44
N VAL A 282 -5.77 -14.83 -31.68
CA VAL A 282 -6.13 -16.02 -32.46
C VAL A 282 -5.73 -15.85 -33.93
N ALA A 283 -5.88 -14.64 -34.50
CA ALA A 283 -5.44 -14.36 -35.87
C ALA A 283 -3.91 -14.38 -36.04
N GLU A 284 -3.13 -13.94 -35.05
CA GLU A 284 -1.67 -13.99 -35.06
C GLU A 284 -1.14 -15.44 -35.01
N THR A 285 -1.83 -16.34 -34.32
CA THR A 285 -1.49 -17.77 -34.31
C THR A 285 -1.84 -18.48 -35.63
N ALA A 286 -2.72 -17.90 -36.45
CA ALA A 286 -3.21 -18.44 -37.72
C ALA A 286 -2.32 -18.08 -38.94
N LEU A 287 -1.00 -17.95 -38.75
CA LEU A 287 -0.02 -17.77 -39.85
C LEU A 287 0.13 -19.01 -40.77
N VAL A 288 -0.67 -20.05 -40.54
CA VAL A 288 -0.87 -21.18 -41.46
C VAL A 288 -2.33 -21.16 -41.92
N GLU A 289 -2.56 -20.41 -43.01
CA GLU A 289 -3.72 -20.48 -43.90
C GLU A 289 -5.13 -20.12 -43.36
N ILE A 290 -5.48 -18.84 -43.65
CA ILE A 290 -6.80 -18.31 -44.06
C ILE A 290 -7.66 -17.59 -42.98
N SER A 291 -7.31 -16.30 -42.80
CA SER A 291 -8.12 -15.07 -42.61
C SER A 291 -9.32 -15.01 -41.63
N ALA A 292 -9.08 -14.25 -40.54
CA ALA A 292 -9.89 -13.18 -39.94
C ALA A 292 -11.43 -13.30 -39.98
N LEU A 293 -12.03 -13.61 -38.81
CA LEU A 293 -13.27 -13.07 -38.24
C LEU A 293 -13.76 -14.01 -37.11
N GLY A 294 -13.34 -13.75 -35.86
CA GLY A 294 -13.91 -14.39 -34.64
C GLY A 294 -13.87 -15.93 -34.59
N LEU A 295 -14.33 -16.49 -33.47
CA LEU A 295 -14.52 -17.94 -33.32
C LEU A 295 -15.51 -18.53 -34.34
N GLY A 296 -16.20 -17.68 -35.12
CA GLY A 296 -17.04 -18.05 -36.26
C GLY A 296 -16.28 -18.50 -37.52
N ALA A 297 -15.01 -18.14 -37.71
CA ALA A 297 -14.22 -18.54 -38.88
C ALA A 297 -13.61 -19.96 -38.77
N LEU A 298 -13.59 -20.54 -37.57
CA LEU A 298 -13.14 -21.91 -37.37
C LEU A 298 -14.00 -22.95 -38.12
N LEU A 299 -15.17 -22.51 -38.59
CA LEU A 299 -16.08 -23.30 -39.40
C LEU A 299 -16.20 -22.87 -40.86
N THR A 300 -15.80 -21.66 -41.26
CA THR A 300 -15.93 -21.24 -42.67
C THR A 300 -15.01 -22.06 -43.58
N THR A 301 -13.93 -22.63 -43.04
CA THR A 301 -13.09 -23.63 -43.74
C THR A 301 -13.83 -24.95 -44.01
N LEU A 302 -14.93 -25.22 -43.30
CA LEU A 302 -15.87 -26.30 -43.60
C LEU A 302 -17.08 -25.84 -44.42
N PHE A 303 -17.42 -24.55 -44.44
CA PHE A 303 -18.75 -24.08 -44.88
C PHE A 303 -18.84 -23.03 -45.99
N THR A 304 -17.77 -22.37 -46.45
CA THR A 304 -17.94 -21.37 -47.53
C THR A 304 -16.93 -21.52 -48.65
N THR A 305 -17.40 -22.13 -49.74
CA THR A 305 -16.81 -22.03 -51.07
C THR A 305 -16.87 -20.59 -51.57
N THR A 306 -15.73 -20.01 -51.96
CA THR A 306 -15.35 -19.71 -53.36
C THR A 306 -14.20 -18.71 -53.39
N ALA A 307 -12.97 -19.20 -53.61
CA ALA A 307 -11.99 -18.66 -54.56
C ALA A 307 -10.62 -19.30 -54.29
N LEU A 308 -10.29 -20.25 -55.17
CA LEU A 308 -8.95 -20.65 -55.64
C LEU A 308 -7.95 -21.23 -54.62
N ASP A 309 -7.81 -22.56 -54.79
CA ASP A 309 -6.65 -23.41 -54.48
C ASP A 309 -6.14 -23.46 -53.04
N LEU A 310 -6.84 -24.21 -52.17
CA LEU A 310 -6.25 -25.06 -51.10
C LEU A 310 -7.33 -25.83 -50.30
N THR A 311 -8.15 -26.65 -50.99
CA THR A 311 -9.12 -27.59 -50.37
C THR A 311 -8.65 -29.05 -50.50
N GLY A 312 -7.39 -29.31 -50.14
CA GLY A 312 -6.69 -30.57 -50.44
C GLY A 312 -7.23 -31.86 -49.82
N ILE A 313 -8.13 -31.83 -48.82
CA ILE A 313 -8.58 -33.06 -48.13
C ILE A 313 -10.03 -33.46 -48.47
N LEU A 314 -10.90 -32.51 -48.83
CA LEU A 314 -12.24 -32.83 -49.35
C LEU A 314 -12.31 -32.85 -50.89
N ALA A 315 -11.28 -32.35 -51.60
CA ALA A 315 -11.22 -32.41 -53.06
C ALA A 315 -10.36 -33.57 -53.60
N ALA A 316 -9.23 -33.91 -52.96
CA ALA A 316 -8.33 -34.95 -53.48
C ALA A 316 -8.74 -36.40 -53.15
N GLY A 317 -9.70 -36.61 -52.24
CA GLY A 317 -10.14 -37.94 -51.84
C GLY A 317 -11.25 -38.57 -52.70
N ALA A 318 -11.96 -37.76 -53.50
CA ALA A 318 -13.26 -38.15 -54.06
C ALA A 318 -13.24 -38.52 -55.56
N LEU A 319 -12.15 -38.24 -56.29
CA LEU A 319 -12.06 -38.57 -57.71
C LEU A 319 -10.89 -39.52 -58.01
N ALA A 320 -11.13 -40.81 -57.74
CA ALA A 320 -10.53 -41.90 -58.49
C ALA A 320 -11.55 -43.04 -58.61
N ALA A 321 -12.22 -43.00 -59.76
CA ALA A 321 -13.20 -43.89 -60.37
C ALA A 321 -13.25 -45.37 -59.93
N LEU A 322 -14.50 -45.86 -59.81
CA LEU A 322 -15.00 -47.12 -60.38
C LEU A 322 -14.57 -48.48 -59.80
N GLY A 323 -13.87 -48.59 -58.68
CA GLY A 323 -13.66 -49.92 -58.11
C GLY A 323 -13.12 -49.94 -56.70
N PHE A 324 -13.50 -50.98 -55.97
CA PHE A 324 -13.00 -51.44 -54.66
C PHE A 324 -13.67 -50.87 -53.40
N PHE A 325 -14.66 -51.63 -52.91
CA PHE A 325 -14.71 -52.17 -51.55
C PHE A 325 -14.07 -51.32 -50.43
N VAL A 326 -14.92 -50.77 -49.54
CA VAL A 326 -14.68 -50.62 -48.09
C VAL A 326 -13.20 -50.63 -47.68
N ILE A 327 -12.51 -49.48 -47.63
CA ILE A 327 -11.10 -49.41 -47.17
C ILE A 327 -11.03 -48.85 -45.74
N PRO A 328 -10.83 -49.69 -44.69
CA PRO A 328 -10.61 -49.26 -43.31
C PRO A 328 -9.49 -48.22 -43.17
N ALA A 329 -8.46 -48.32 -44.00
CA ALA A 329 -7.31 -47.41 -43.98
C ALA A 329 -7.68 -45.96 -44.35
N ARG A 330 -8.62 -45.73 -45.29
CA ARG A 330 -9.07 -44.37 -45.64
C ARG A 330 -9.92 -43.76 -44.53
N ARG A 331 -10.81 -44.54 -43.91
CA ARG A 331 -11.58 -44.11 -42.73
C ARG A 331 -10.65 -43.76 -41.56
N ARG A 332 -9.64 -44.59 -41.29
CA ARG A 332 -8.62 -44.31 -40.28
C ARG A 332 -7.85 -43.02 -40.59
N LYS A 333 -7.51 -42.77 -41.87
CA LYS A 333 -6.84 -41.56 -42.31
C LYS A 333 -7.69 -40.31 -42.05
N VAL A 334 -8.96 -40.28 -42.48
CA VAL A 334 -9.86 -39.13 -42.29
C VAL A 334 -10.11 -38.85 -40.80
N LYS A 335 -10.28 -39.89 -39.99
CA LYS A 335 -10.41 -39.75 -38.53
C LYS A 335 -9.16 -39.18 -37.88
N ARG A 336 -7.98 -39.64 -38.30
CA ARG A 336 -6.71 -39.13 -37.80
C ARG A 336 -6.54 -37.65 -38.17
N GLU A 337 -6.83 -37.28 -39.42
CA GLU A 337 -6.75 -35.89 -39.88
C GLU A 337 -7.73 -34.97 -39.13
N LEU A 338 -8.97 -35.42 -38.88
CA LEU A 338 -9.91 -34.64 -38.07
C LEU A 338 -9.40 -34.46 -36.64
N ARG A 339 -8.92 -35.54 -36.00
CA ARG A 339 -8.34 -35.47 -34.65
C ARG A 339 -7.15 -34.52 -34.60
N GLU A 340 -6.22 -34.61 -35.54
CA GLU A 340 -5.06 -33.73 -35.63
C GLU A 340 -5.50 -32.26 -35.74
N LYS A 341 -6.49 -31.95 -36.59
CA LYS A 341 -7.01 -30.58 -36.73
C LYS A 341 -7.71 -30.06 -35.48
N ILE A 342 -8.52 -30.90 -34.81
CA ILE A 342 -9.22 -30.50 -33.58
C ILE A 342 -8.22 -30.29 -32.45
N GLU A 343 -7.20 -31.14 -32.34
CA GLU A 343 -6.15 -30.98 -31.33
C GLU A 343 -5.30 -29.72 -31.58
N THR A 344 -4.96 -29.41 -32.84
CA THR A 344 -4.30 -28.13 -33.17
C THR A 344 -5.16 -26.93 -32.78
N MET A 345 -6.43 -26.91 -33.21
CA MET A 345 -7.38 -25.85 -32.84
C MET A 345 -7.49 -25.68 -31.32
N ARG A 346 -7.59 -26.80 -30.60
CA ARG A 346 -7.68 -26.83 -29.14
C ARG A 346 -6.45 -26.21 -28.50
N GLN A 347 -5.25 -26.61 -28.92
CA GLN A 347 -4.00 -26.07 -28.41
C GLN A 347 -3.88 -24.56 -28.69
N GLU A 348 -4.25 -24.12 -29.89
CA GLU A 348 -4.23 -22.71 -30.28
C GLU A 348 -5.23 -21.87 -29.46
N LEU A 349 -6.48 -22.33 -29.34
CA LEU A 349 -7.50 -21.62 -28.58
C LEU A 349 -7.14 -21.54 -27.10
N MET A 350 -6.73 -22.66 -26.48
CA MET A 350 -6.33 -22.67 -25.07
C MET A 350 -5.13 -21.76 -24.82
N SER A 351 -4.14 -21.78 -25.72
CA SER A 351 -2.95 -20.93 -25.66
C SER A 351 -3.31 -19.45 -25.79
N ALA A 352 -4.18 -19.09 -26.74
CA ALA A 352 -4.63 -17.72 -26.94
C ALA A 352 -5.41 -17.19 -25.74
N LEU A 353 -6.38 -17.96 -25.24
CA LEU A 353 -7.17 -17.62 -24.05
C LEU A 353 -6.28 -17.44 -22.82
N THR A 354 -5.35 -18.37 -22.58
CA THR A 354 -4.43 -18.29 -21.43
C THR A 354 -3.53 -17.08 -21.51
N LYS A 355 -2.91 -16.83 -22.67
CA LYS A 355 -2.06 -15.65 -22.86
C LYS A 355 -2.82 -14.35 -22.68
N GLN A 356 -4.05 -14.27 -23.20
CA GLN A 356 -4.86 -13.06 -23.09
C GLN A 356 -5.31 -12.83 -21.65
N PHE A 357 -5.74 -13.89 -20.95
CA PHE A 357 -6.04 -13.83 -19.53
C PHE A 357 -4.84 -13.34 -18.70
N ASP A 358 -3.66 -13.95 -18.88
CA ASP A 358 -2.46 -13.57 -18.13
C ASP A 358 -2.09 -12.10 -18.37
N ARG A 359 -2.22 -11.62 -19.61
CA ARG A 359 -1.96 -10.21 -19.96
C ARG A 359 -2.91 -9.28 -19.23
N GLU A 360 -4.21 -9.55 -19.28
CA GLU A 360 -5.22 -8.68 -18.66
C GLU A 360 -5.13 -8.72 -17.12
N LEU A 361 -4.90 -9.89 -16.52
CA LEU A 361 -4.67 -10.00 -15.08
C LEU A 361 -3.44 -9.17 -14.63
N GLN A 362 -2.32 -9.28 -15.36
CA GLN A 362 -1.13 -8.50 -15.03
C GLN A 362 -1.31 -7.00 -15.32
N ARG A 363 -2.12 -6.63 -16.30
CA ARG A 363 -2.48 -5.23 -16.58
C ARG A 363 -3.30 -4.66 -15.42
N SER A 364 -4.34 -5.35 -14.99
CA SER A 364 -5.18 -5.00 -13.83
C SER A 364 -4.34 -4.80 -12.55
N LEU A 365 -3.54 -5.81 -12.17
CA LEU A 365 -2.68 -5.74 -10.98
C LEU A 365 -1.70 -4.56 -11.03
N ARG A 366 -1.11 -4.31 -12.20
CA ARG A 366 -0.19 -3.17 -12.41
C ARG A 366 -0.91 -1.84 -12.28
N HIS A 367 -2.09 -1.73 -12.86
CA HIS A 367 -2.91 -0.51 -12.79
C HIS A 367 -3.26 -0.16 -11.34
N ILE A 368 -3.66 -1.14 -10.53
CA ILE A 368 -3.89 -0.95 -9.08
C ILE A 368 -2.61 -0.47 -8.38
N ARG A 369 -1.48 -1.16 -8.59
CA ARG A 369 -0.20 -0.81 -7.98
C ARG A 369 0.25 0.59 -8.36
N GLU A 370 0.10 0.99 -9.62
CA GLU A 370 0.45 2.31 -10.13
C GLU A 370 -0.39 3.42 -9.48
N ALA A 371 -1.69 3.18 -9.29
CA ALA A 371 -2.60 4.12 -8.66
C ALA A 371 -2.22 4.40 -7.20
N ILE A 372 -1.81 3.38 -6.45
CA ILE A 372 -1.43 3.51 -5.03
C ILE A 372 0.04 3.89 -4.83
N ALA A 373 0.88 3.76 -5.86
CA ALA A 373 2.33 3.95 -5.77
C ALA A 373 2.77 5.31 -5.19
N PRO A 374 2.14 6.47 -5.51
CA PRO A 374 2.52 7.75 -4.90
C PRO A 374 2.40 7.73 -3.38
N TYR A 375 1.31 7.15 -2.86
CA TYR A 375 1.08 7.04 -1.43
C TYR A 375 2.08 6.07 -0.77
N THR A 376 2.31 4.91 -1.39
CA THR A 376 3.30 3.93 -0.90
C THR A 376 4.72 4.51 -0.84
N ARG A 377 5.13 5.28 -1.86
CA ARG A 377 6.44 5.96 -1.88
C ARG A 377 6.55 7.00 -0.77
N PHE A 378 5.51 7.82 -0.57
CA PHE A 378 5.47 8.81 0.50
C PHE A 378 5.61 8.16 1.88
N VAL A 379 4.82 7.12 2.17
CA VAL A 379 4.85 6.44 3.46
C VAL A 379 6.24 5.86 3.76
N ARG A 380 6.89 5.23 2.76
CA ARG A 380 8.25 4.71 2.90
C ARG A 380 9.26 5.84 3.15
N ALA A 381 9.28 6.86 2.30
CA ALA A 381 10.25 7.96 2.39
C ALA A 381 10.13 8.73 3.70
N GLU A 382 8.91 9.03 4.15
CA GLU A 382 8.70 9.76 5.40
C GLU A 382 9.03 8.90 6.63
N ARG A 383 8.74 7.59 6.58
CA ARG A 383 9.15 6.66 7.66
C ARG A 383 10.67 6.63 7.79
N ASP A 384 11.38 6.46 6.68
CA ASP A 384 12.84 6.37 6.68
C ASP A 384 13.48 7.68 7.17
N LYS A 385 12.92 8.82 6.75
CA LYS A 385 13.32 10.15 7.22
C LYS A 385 13.07 10.33 8.73
N LEU A 386 11.92 9.91 9.24
CA LEU A 386 11.58 10.04 10.66
C LEU A 386 12.43 9.13 11.54
N ASN A 387 12.71 7.90 11.10
CA ASN A 387 13.64 7.00 11.78
C ASN A 387 15.06 7.59 11.81
N ALA A 388 15.56 8.13 10.69
CA ALA A 388 16.87 8.79 10.68
C ALA A 388 16.90 10.01 11.61
N THR A 389 15.82 10.81 11.63
CA THR A 389 15.71 11.96 12.54
C THR A 389 15.64 11.52 14.00
N GLN A 390 14.96 10.42 14.30
CA GLN A 390 14.91 9.83 15.64
C GLN A 390 16.31 9.41 16.11
N SER A 391 17.05 8.67 15.29
CA SER A 391 18.42 8.26 15.63
C SER A 391 19.34 9.46 15.85
N ASN A 392 19.23 10.50 15.02
CA ASN A 392 20.00 11.73 15.23
C ASN A 392 19.62 12.45 16.54
N LEU A 393 18.34 12.45 16.93
CA LEU A 393 17.93 13.02 18.22
C LEU A 393 18.48 12.23 19.41
N GLU A 394 18.47 10.90 19.32
CA GLU A 394 19.03 10.01 20.34
C GLU A 394 20.54 10.26 20.51
N GLU A 395 21.28 10.44 19.41
CA GLU A 395 22.70 10.79 19.45
C GLU A 395 22.94 12.17 20.10
N ILE A 396 22.15 13.19 19.74
CA ILE A 396 22.27 14.52 20.35
C ILE A 396 21.89 14.47 21.84
N GLU A 397 20.91 13.65 22.23
CA GLU A 397 20.52 13.46 23.61
C GLU A 397 21.67 12.90 24.45
N GLU A 398 22.35 11.88 23.92
CA GLU A 398 23.54 11.28 24.54
C GLU A 398 24.69 12.30 24.66
N GLN A 399 24.97 13.06 23.60
CA GLN A 399 25.98 14.12 23.63
C GLN A 399 25.66 15.20 24.67
N LEU A 400 24.41 15.65 24.75
CA LEU A 400 23.99 16.63 25.77
C LEU A 400 24.07 16.05 27.19
N ALA A 401 23.74 14.77 27.38
CA ALA A 401 23.89 14.10 28.66
C ALA A 401 25.37 14.00 29.09
N GLY A 402 26.27 13.72 28.14
CA GLY A 402 27.72 13.73 28.35
C GLY A 402 28.25 15.11 28.73
N LEU A 403 27.87 16.16 27.99
CA LEU A 403 28.23 17.55 28.33
C LEU A 403 27.69 17.94 29.71
N ALA A 404 26.46 17.53 30.05
CA ALA A 404 25.88 17.78 31.36
C ALA A 404 26.64 17.06 32.50
N ALA A 405 27.22 15.89 32.23
CA ALA A 405 28.10 15.20 33.17
C ALA A 405 29.43 15.95 33.34
N GLN A 406 30.10 16.33 32.26
CA GLN A 406 31.35 17.09 32.31
C GLN A 406 31.19 18.43 33.05
N ILE A 407 30.10 19.15 32.82
CA ILE A 407 29.81 20.42 33.53
C ILE A 407 29.59 20.20 35.03
N ARG A 408 29.12 19.02 35.46
CA ARG A 408 29.03 18.66 36.88
C ARG A 408 30.41 18.36 37.49
N GLU A 409 31.35 17.88 36.69
CA GLU A 409 32.72 17.53 37.11
C GLU A 409 33.68 18.73 37.17
N ILE A 410 33.35 19.88 36.56
CA ILE A 410 34.13 21.14 36.66
C ILE A 410 34.28 21.63 38.13
N SER A 411 33.61 20.98 39.08
CA SER A 411 33.60 21.30 40.51
C SER A 411 34.47 20.36 41.38
N GLY A 412 35.34 19.54 40.78
CA GLY A 412 36.30 18.68 41.48
C GLY A 412 37.64 19.35 41.73
#